data_AF-A0A3B8MDW9-F1
#
_entry.id   AF-A0A3B8MDW9-F1
#
_cell.length_a   1.000
_cell.length_b   1.000
_cell.length_c   1.000
_cell.angle_alpha   90.00
_cell.angle_beta   90.00
_cell.angle_gamma   90.00
#
_symmetry.space_group_name_H-M   'P 1'
#
loop_
_entity.id
_entity.type
_entity.pdbx_description
1 polymer ?
#
loop_
_entity_poly.entity_id
_entity_poly.type
_entity_poly.pdbx_seq_one_letter_code
_entity_poly.pdbx_strand_id
1 'polypeptide(L)'
;IIGKDGKRTRWGVWAPEYLNGPWRAQRGLNSLEILSHLKSAHHITGDDRYGDAYRDLIENHGYAENARHVKLTLPGHVNHSDDELAFISYYPLLKYETDEGLRSIYLESLEESWQEERPERNPWWNYIYGAVTENACDVEEAARTLREIPLDLIDWPIRNSHRADIRLDADRGRKGELQSIGVLPYDELPALKWNANPYALDGGGNATREDDGTYFLLPYWMGRYYGFLEDTHS
;
A
#
# COMPACT_ATOMS: atom_id res chain seq x y z
N ILE A 1 14.64 -7.96 -10.65
CA ILE A 1 15.28 -8.82 -9.61
C ILE A 1 15.71 -10.15 -10.26
N ILE A 2 16.78 -10.80 -9.78
CA ILE A 2 17.23 -12.12 -10.27
C ILE A 2 16.86 -13.18 -9.22
N GLY A 3 16.21 -14.25 -9.66
CA GLY A 3 15.79 -15.36 -8.82
C GLY A 3 16.95 -16.28 -8.42
N LYS A 4 16.67 -17.22 -7.52
CA LYS A 4 17.64 -18.24 -7.08
C LYS A 4 18.12 -19.14 -8.23
N ASP A 5 17.38 -19.19 -9.33
CA ASP A 5 17.69 -19.90 -10.57
C ASP A 5 18.55 -19.09 -11.56
N GLY A 6 18.97 -17.87 -11.19
CA GLY A 6 19.75 -16.97 -12.04
C GLY A 6 18.92 -16.30 -13.14
N LYS A 7 17.60 -16.54 -13.21
CA LYS A 7 16.72 -15.92 -14.21
C LYS A 7 16.04 -14.69 -13.61
N ARG A 8 15.59 -13.79 -14.49
CA ARG A 8 14.78 -12.64 -14.06
C ARG A 8 13.49 -13.13 -13.40
N THR A 9 13.20 -12.58 -12.23
CA THR A 9 11.87 -12.71 -11.64
C THR A 9 10.86 -11.92 -12.47
N ARG A 10 9.58 -12.26 -12.31
CA ARG A 10 8.50 -11.43 -12.86
C ARG A 10 8.29 -10.12 -12.07
N TRP A 11 8.85 -10.05 -10.85
CA TRP A 11 8.79 -8.90 -9.95
C TRP A 11 9.90 -7.88 -10.22
N GLY A 12 9.59 -6.59 -10.08
CA GLY A 12 10.54 -5.48 -10.29
C GLY A 12 11.05 -5.42 -11.73
N VAL A 13 10.12 -5.50 -12.70
CA VAL A 13 10.39 -5.32 -14.12
C VAL A 13 9.43 -4.30 -14.69
N TRP A 14 10.02 -3.23 -15.23
CA TRP A 14 9.32 -2.05 -15.73
C TRP A 14 9.46 -1.88 -17.24
N ALA A 15 9.90 -2.92 -17.96
CA ALA A 15 10.12 -2.84 -19.40
C ALA A 15 8.79 -2.94 -20.18
N PRO A 16 8.50 -2.00 -21.12
CA PRO A 16 7.25 -1.97 -21.88
C PRO A 16 6.90 -3.28 -22.59
N GLU A 17 7.88 -3.96 -23.18
CA GLU A 17 7.67 -5.21 -23.92
C GLU A 17 7.14 -6.36 -23.04
N TYR A 18 7.40 -6.31 -21.73
CA TYR A 18 6.87 -7.27 -20.78
C TYR A 18 5.51 -6.83 -20.24
N LEU A 19 5.41 -5.60 -19.73
CA LEU A 19 4.18 -5.10 -19.08
C LEU A 19 3.03 -4.94 -20.08
N ASN A 20 3.31 -4.50 -21.30
CA ASN A 20 2.32 -4.43 -22.39
C ASN A 20 2.21 -5.75 -23.17
N GLY A 21 2.92 -6.79 -22.75
CA GLY A 21 2.96 -8.09 -23.41
C GLY A 21 2.61 -9.24 -22.45
N PRO A 22 3.54 -10.18 -22.20
CA PRO A 22 3.25 -11.41 -21.46
C PRO A 22 2.93 -11.19 -19.97
N TRP A 23 3.26 -10.04 -19.38
CA TRP A 23 3.13 -9.78 -17.93
C TRP A 23 2.08 -8.73 -17.59
N ARG A 24 0.99 -8.68 -18.37
CA ARG A 24 -0.13 -7.74 -18.18
C ARG A 24 -0.73 -7.70 -16.78
N ALA A 25 -0.67 -8.79 -16.03
CA ALA A 25 -1.15 -8.82 -14.64
C ALA A 25 -0.37 -7.88 -13.71
N GLN A 26 0.91 -7.60 -13.99
CA GLN A 26 1.75 -6.69 -13.19
C GLN A 26 1.75 -5.25 -13.73
N ARG A 27 1.02 -5.01 -14.81
CA ARG A 27 1.14 -3.79 -15.60
C ARG A 27 0.74 -2.54 -14.81
N GLY A 28 -0.34 -2.61 -14.03
CA GLY A 28 -0.83 -1.47 -13.27
C GLY A 28 0.19 -1.00 -12.23
N LEU A 29 0.46 -1.87 -11.25
CA LEU A 29 1.40 -1.56 -10.17
C LEU A 29 2.78 -1.17 -10.69
N ASN A 30 3.38 -1.97 -11.57
CA ASN A 30 4.73 -1.68 -12.03
C ASN A 30 4.79 -0.37 -12.85
N SER A 31 3.75 -0.06 -13.65
CA SER A 31 3.70 1.24 -14.33
C SER A 31 3.62 2.39 -13.32
N LEU A 32 2.80 2.28 -12.27
CA LEU A 32 2.73 3.27 -11.19
C LEU A 32 4.10 3.47 -10.50
N GLU A 33 4.75 2.37 -10.11
CA GLU A 33 6.06 2.40 -9.44
C GLU A 33 7.12 3.13 -10.27
N ILE A 34 7.29 2.78 -11.54
CA ILE A 34 8.36 3.39 -12.36
C ILE A 34 8.08 4.86 -12.66
N LEU A 35 6.81 5.22 -12.88
CA LEU A 35 6.41 6.61 -13.04
C LEU A 35 6.73 7.42 -11.78
N SER A 36 6.42 6.87 -10.62
CA SER A 36 6.74 7.44 -9.31
C SER A 36 8.25 7.61 -9.08
N HIS A 37 9.03 6.57 -9.38
CA HIS A 37 10.50 6.61 -9.27
C HIS A 37 11.13 7.66 -10.18
N LEU A 38 10.71 7.73 -11.45
CA LEU A 38 11.25 8.69 -12.42
C LEU A 38 10.86 10.13 -12.05
N LYS A 39 9.61 10.37 -11.64
CA LYS A 39 9.18 11.70 -11.20
C LYS A 39 9.94 12.15 -9.96
N SER A 40 10.11 11.27 -8.97
CA SER A 40 10.89 11.54 -7.76
C SER A 40 12.36 11.82 -8.07
N ALA A 41 12.98 10.99 -8.91
CA ALA A 41 14.38 11.17 -9.32
C ALA A 41 14.59 12.51 -10.05
N HIS A 42 13.67 12.86 -10.95
CA HIS A 42 13.71 14.16 -11.63
C HIS A 42 13.58 15.33 -10.64
N HIS A 43 12.62 15.26 -9.70
CA HIS A 43 12.45 16.29 -8.67
C HIS A 43 13.70 16.48 -7.78
N ILE A 44 14.34 15.38 -7.36
CA ILE A 44 15.50 15.43 -6.46
C ILE A 44 16.77 15.91 -7.18
N THR A 45 16.97 15.46 -8.42
CA THR A 45 18.25 15.66 -9.13
C THR A 45 18.25 16.83 -10.11
N GLY A 46 17.08 17.20 -10.64
CA GLY A 46 16.95 18.14 -11.75
C GLY A 46 17.51 17.63 -13.09
N ASP A 47 17.82 16.33 -13.20
CA ASP A 47 18.36 15.74 -14.43
C ASP A 47 17.22 15.35 -15.39
N ASP A 48 17.17 16.04 -16.53
CA ASP A 48 16.13 15.90 -17.55
C ASP A 48 15.98 14.47 -18.08
N ARG A 49 17.02 13.63 -18.00
CA ARG A 49 16.95 12.23 -18.47
C ARG A 49 15.82 11.45 -17.80
N TYR A 50 15.49 11.76 -16.55
CA TYR A 50 14.42 11.12 -15.82
C TYR A 50 13.05 11.63 -16.27
N GLY A 51 12.94 12.94 -16.55
CA GLY A 51 11.74 13.55 -17.12
C GLY A 51 11.47 13.07 -18.55
N ASP A 52 12.51 12.90 -19.36
CA ASP A 52 12.42 12.34 -20.71
C ASP A 52 11.95 10.89 -20.69
N ALA A 53 12.53 10.04 -19.83
CA ALA A 53 12.09 8.66 -19.67
C ALA A 53 10.65 8.58 -19.14
N TYR A 54 10.26 9.46 -18.23
CA TYR A 54 8.90 9.56 -17.72
C TYR A 54 7.90 9.84 -18.84
N ARG A 55 8.19 10.85 -19.67
CA ARG A 55 7.36 11.22 -20.83
C ARG A 55 7.31 10.10 -21.87
N ASP A 56 8.43 9.48 -22.20
CA ASP A 56 8.50 8.38 -23.17
C ASP A 56 7.60 7.19 -22.76
N LEU A 57 7.65 6.78 -21.49
CA LEU A 57 6.79 5.71 -20.98
C LEU A 57 5.29 6.06 -21.09
N ILE A 58 4.93 7.32 -20.91
CA ILE A 58 3.54 7.77 -21.04
C ILE A 58 3.12 7.83 -22.50
N GLU A 59 3.86 8.56 -23.32
CA GLU A 59 3.49 8.91 -24.70
C GLU A 59 3.60 7.70 -25.63
N ASN A 60 4.67 6.91 -25.50
CA ASN A 60 4.97 5.81 -26.43
C ASN A 60 4.56 4.44 -25.90
N HIS A 61 4.34 4.31 -24.58
CA HIS A 61 4.05 3.02 -23.96
C HIS A 61 2.78 2.98 -23.11
N GLY A 62 2.06 4.10 -22.98
CA GLY A 62 0.75 4.17 -22.33
C GLY A 62 0.78 3.98 -20.81
N TYR A 63 1.90 4.32 -20.14
CA TYR A 63 2.08 4.00 -18.72
C TYR A 63 1.13 4.75 -17.80
N ALA A 64 0.68 5.95 -18.16
CA ALA A 64 -0.34 6.66 -17.37
C ALA A 64 -1.66 5.87 -17.33
N GLU A 65 -2.11 5.37 -18.48
CA GLU A 65 -3.33 4.56 -18.57
C GLU A 65 -3.16 3.19 -17.92
N ASN A 66 -1.98 2.58 -18.06
CA ASN A 66 -1.66 1.35 -17.33
C ASN A 66 -1.83 1.54 -15.82
N ALA A 67 -1.38 2.67 -15.29
CA ALA A 67 -1.47 3.03 -13.88
C ALA A 67 -2.86 3.54 -13.44
N ARG A 68 -3.87 3.58 -14.32
CA ARG A 68 -5.24 3.96 -13.92
C ARG A 68 -5.91 2.88 -13.06
N HIS A 69 -5.61 1.61 -13.31
CA HIS A 69 -6.17 0.48 -12.57
C HIS A 69 -5.06 -0.42 -12.02
N VAL A 70 -4.66 -0.15 -10.78
CA VAL A 70 -3.57 -0.85 -10.10
C VAL A 70 -4.06 -2.04 -9.27
N LYS A 71 -5.23 -1.88 -8.62
CA LYS A 71 -5.75 -2.88 -7.68
C LYS A 71 -6.26 -4.13 -8.44
N LEU A 72 -5.85 -5.30 -7.96
CA LEU A 72 -6.40 -6.59 -8.37
C LEU A 72 -7.21 -7.17 -7.21
N THR A 73 -8.54 -7.19 -7.33
CA THR A 73 -9.47 -7.62 -6.27
C THR A 73 -9.96 -9.07 -6.41
N LEU A 74 -9.24 -9.90 -7.19
CA LEU A 74 -9.66 -11.29 -7.41
C LEU A 74 -9.53 -12.09 -6.09
N PRO A 75 -10.62 -12.69 -5.56
CA PRO A 75 -10.58 -13.41 -4.28
C PRO A 75 -9.52 -14.51 -4.24
N GLY A 76 -8.83 -14.64 -3.11
CA GLY A 76 -7.70 -15.58 -2.93
C GLY A 76 -6.41 -15.21 -3.66
N HIS A 77 -6.41 -14.15 -4.48
CA HIS A 77 -5.23 -13.65 -5.20
C HIS A 77 -4.76 -12.27 -4.73
N VAL A 78 -5.52 -11.63 -3.83
CA VAL A 78 -5.16 -10.34 -3.22
C VAL A 78 -3.80 -10.44 -2.55
N ASN A 79 -2.93 -9.51 -2.91
CA ASN A 79 -1.57 -9.43 -2.41
C ASN A 79 -1.38 -8.09 -1.70
N HIS A 80 -1.51 -8.07 -0.38
CA HIS A 80 -1.41 -6.84 0.42
C HIS A 80 -0.05 -6.12 0.29
N SER A 81 1.00 -6.82 -0.18
CA SER A 81 2.26 -6.15 -0.53
C SER A 81 2.16 -5.26 -1.77
N ASP A 82 1.27 -5.58 -2.70
CA ASP A 82 1.01 -4.75 -3.88
C ASP A 82 0.31 -3.45 -3.47
N ASP A 83 -0.51 -3.48 -2.42
CA ASP A 83 -1.17 -2.30 -1.85
C ASP A 83 -0.16 -1.37 -1.18
N GLU A 84 0.74 -1.90 -0.33
CA GLU A 84 1.84 -1.12 0.22
C GLU A 84 2.68 -0.46 -0.88
N LEU A 85 3.08 -1.21 -1.91
CA LEU A 85 3.84 -0.68 -3.04
C LEU A 85 3.07 0.39 -3.83
N ALA A 86 1.75 0.24 -3.97
CA ALA A 86 0.91 1.22 -4.64
C ALA A 86 0.85 2.54 -3.86
N PHE A 87 0.49 2.50 -2.57
CA PHE A 87 0.36 3.70 -1.75
C PHE A 87 1.67 4.48 -1.61
N ILE A 88 2.79 3.80 -1.39
CA ILE A 88 4.10 4.47 -1.35
C ILE A 88 4.50 5.09 -2.69
N SER A 89 3.98 4.55 -3.80
CA SER A 89 4.23 5.08 -5.14
C SER A 89 3.30 6.26 -5.48
N TYR A 90 2.03 6.22 -5.05
CA TYR A 90 1.09 7.32 -5.26
C TYR A 90 1.59 8.61 -4.62
N TYR A 91 2.08 8.54 -3.38
CA TYR A 91 2.41 9.73 -2.61
C TYR A 91 3.41 10.67 -3.32
N PRO A 92 4.64 10.25 -3.68
CA PRO A 92 5.57 11.15 -4.36
C PRO A 92 5.21 11.39 -5.84
N LEU A 93 4.54 10.45 -6.52
CA LEU A 93 4.07 10.67 -7.89
C LEU A 93 3.09 11.84 -7.93
N LEU A 94 2.06 11.80 -7.09
CA LEU A 94 1.08 12.88 -6.99
C LEU A 94 1.70 14.14 -6.39
N LYS A 95 2.56 14.04 -5.38
CA LYS A 95 3.21 15.23 -4.80
C LYS A 95 4.01 16.04 -5.84
N TYR A 96 4.59 15.38 -6.84
CA TYR A 96 5.46 16.03 -7.82
C TYR A 96 4.88 16.11 -9.24
N GLU A 97 3.68 15.56 -9.48
CA GLU A 97 3.00 15.72 -10.78
C GLU A 97 2.34 17.09 -10.88
N THR A 98 2.70 17.81 -11.94
CA THR A 98 2.25 19.17 -12.26
C THR A 98 1.31 19.21 -13.45
N ASP A 99 1.32 18.17 -14.29
CA ASP A 99 0.35 18.05 -15.38
C ASP A 99 -1.02 17.63 -14.82
N GLU A 100 -2.02 18.50 -14.97
CA GLU A 100 -3.36 18.29 -14.43
C GLU A 100 -4.05 17.05 -15.01
N GLY A 101 -3.80 16.73 -16.28
CA GLY A 101 -4.37 15.57 -16.96
C GLY A 101 -3.82 14.27 -16.37
N LEU A 102 -2.50 14.15 -16.27
CA LEU A 102 -1.85 12.98 -15.66
C LEU A 102 -2.21 12.86 -14.18
N ARG A 103 -2.19 13.98 -13.45
CA ARG A 103 -2.58 14.01 -12.04
C ARG A 103 -4.01 13.48 -11.84
N SER A 104 -4.95 13.86 -12.69
CA SER A 104 -6.33 13.36 -12.62
C SER A 104 -6.42 11.85 -12.78
N ILE A 105 -5.60 11.24 -13.65
CA ILE A 105 -5.56 9.78 -13.85
C ILE A 105 -5.08 9.08 -12.58
N TYR A 106 -4.02 9.59 -11.97
CA TYR A 106 -3.44 9.00 -10.76
C TYR A 106 -4.33 9.19 -9.54
N LEU A 107 -5.05 10.32 -9.45
CA LEU A 107 -6.05 10.56 -8.39
C LEU A 107 -7.23 9.60 -8.52
N GLU A 108 -7.72 9.33 -9.73
CA GLU A 108 -8.77 8.31 -9.96
C GLU A 108 -8.30 6.92 -9.51
N SER A 109 -7.07 6.54 -9.84
CA SER A 109 -6.51 5.24 -9.43
C SER A 109 -6.33 5.12 -7.92
N LEU A 110 -5.87 6.21 -7.27
CA LEU A 110 -5.75 6.29 -5.82
C LEU A 110 -7.13 6.20 -5.15
N GLU A 111 -8.15 6.88 -5.69
CA GLU A 111 -9.53 6.79 -5.18
C GLU A 111 -10.03 5.35 -5.19
N GLU A 112 -9.90 4.65 -6.33
CA GLU A 112 -10.29 3.25 -6.45
C GLU A 112 -9.55 2.37 -5.41
N SER A 113 -8.23 2.54 -5.32
CA SER A 113 -7.40 1.76 -4.40
C SER A 113 -7.73 2.06 -2.94
N TRP A 114 -8.00 3.33 -2.60
CA TRP A 114 -8.35 3.74 -1.25
C TRP A 114 -9.71 3.26 -0.83
N GLN A 115 -10.74 3.29 -1.69
CA GLN A 115 -12.07 2.76 -1.34
C GLN A 115 -12.03 1.25 -1.02
N GLU A 116 -11.22 0.48 -1.74
CA GLU A 116 -11.04 -0.96 -1.49
C GLU A 116 -10.31 -1.22 -0.16
N GLU A 117 -9.30 -0.41 0.17
CA GLU A 117 -8.50 -0.55 1.41
C GLU A 117 -9.13 0.13 2.64
N ARG A 118 -10.11 1.01 2.43
CA ARG A 118 -10.76 1.81 3.47
C ARG A 118 -11.25 0.98 4.67
N PRO A 119 -11.85 -0.23 4.49
CA PRO A 119 -12.28 -1.06 5.61
C PRO A 119 -11.14 -1.50 6.55
N GLU A 120 -9.88 -1.49 6.07
CA GLU A 120 -8.73 -1.85 6.90
C GLU A 120 -8.40 -0.79 7.95
N ARG A 121 -8.87 0.46 7.79
CA ARG A 121 -8.53 1.59 8.66
C ARG A 121 -7.01 1.81 8.79
N ASN A 122 -6.27 1.52 7.72
CA ASN A 122 -4.83 1.68 7.69
C ASN A 122 -4.49 3.18 7.77
N PRO A 123 -3.79 3.63 8.83
CA PRO A 123 -3.54 5.05 9.04
C PRO A 123 -2.64 5.63 7.96
N TRP A 124 -1.71 4.85 7.41
CA TRP A 124 -0.80 5.36 6.40
C TRP A 124 -1.52 5.60 5.06
N TRP A 125 -2.44 4.71 4.69
CA TRP A 125 -3.24 4.85 3.46
C TRP A 125 -4.17 6.06 3.55
N ASN A 126 -4.84 6.23 4.69
CA ASN A 126 -5.73 7.37 4.94
C ASN A 126 -4.97 8.70 4.91
N TYR A 127 -3.78 8.77 5.51
CA TYR A 127 -2.97 9.99 5.49
C TYR A 127 -2.36 10.27 4.12
N ILE A 128 -1.91 9.26 3.37
CA ILE A 128 -1.48 9.45 1.97
C ILE A 128 -2.63 10.00 1.14
N TYR A 129 -3.82 9.42 1.24
CA TYR A 129 -5.00 9.88 0.53
C TYR A 129 -5.33 11.34 0.86
N GLY A 130 -5.44 11.69 2.15
CA GLY A 130 -5.72 13.06 2.57
C GLY A 130 -4.65 14.06 2.11
N ALA A 131 -3.37 13.68 2.20
CA ALA A 131 -2.24 14.56 1.88
C ALA A 131 -2.16 14.96 0.40
N VAL A 132 -2.60 14.11 -0.52
CA VAL A 132 -2.50 14.36 -1.98
C VAL A 132 -3.81 14.76 -2.62
N THR A 133 -4.95 14.48 -2.00
CA THR A 133 -6.28 14.86 -2.51
C THR A 133 -6.80 16.16 -1.92
N GLU A 134 -6.36 16.53 -0.71
CA GLU A 134 -6.98 17.59 0.13
C GLU A 134 -8.46 17.33 0.45
N ASN A 135 -8.95 16.11 0.22
CA ASN A 135 -10.30 15.68 0.58
C ASN A 135 -10.35 15.22 2.04
N ALA A 136 -11.57 15.12 2.57
CA ALA A 136 -11.79 14.43 3.84
C ALA A 136 -11.32 12.97 3.74
N CYS A 137 -10.42 12.59 4.63
CA CYS A 137 -9.97 11.21 4.82
C CYS A 137 -10.37 10.72 6.22
N ASP A 138 -10.40 9.40 6.44
CA ASP A 138 -10.84 8.83 7.73
C ASP A 138 -9.75 8.99 8.81
N VAL A 139 -9.50 10.23 9.21
CA VAL A 139 -8.49 10.62 10.22
C VAL A 139 -8.82 10.02 11.59
N GLU A 140 -10.09 9.99 11.96
CA GLU A 140 -10.53 9.42 13.24
C GLU A 140 -10.29 7.90 13.31
N GLU A 141 -10.53 7.19 12.21
CA GLU A 141 -10.25 5.75 12.13
C GLU A 141 -8.74 5.48 12.08
N ALA A 142 -7.96 6.31 11.38
CA ALA A 142 -6.51 6.24 11.41
C ALA A 142 -5.95 6.46 12.84
N ALA A 143 -6.46 7.46 13.55
CA ALA A 143 -6.10 7.73 14.94
C ALA A 143 -6.56 6.60 15.89
N ARG A 144 -7.72 5.99 15.62
CA ARG A 144 -8.19 4.81 16.35
C ARG A 144 -7.24 3.63 16.15
N THR A 145 -6.87 3.30 14.91
CA THR A 145 -5.89 2.24 14.63
C THR A 145 -4.58 2.49 15.37
N LEU A 146 -4.02 3.71 15.31
CA LEU A 146 -2.79 4.05 16.05
C LEU A 146 -2.92 3.83 17.57
N ARG A 147 -4.10 4.06 18.18
CA ARG A 147 -4.34 3.79 19.61
C ARG A 147 -4.49 2.31 19.92
N GLU A 148 -5.01 1.53 18.97
CA GLU A 148 -5.17 0.07 19.09
C GLU A 148 -3.82 -0.66 18.92
N ILE A 149 -2.83 -0.07 18.25
CA ILE A 149 -1.50 -0.72 18.11
C ILE A 149 -0.85 -0.93 19.50
N PRO A 150 -0.48 -2.16 19.86
CA PRO A 150 0.14 -2.44 21.14
C PRO A 150 1.52 -1.80 21.26
N LEU A 151 1.88 -1.35 22.46
CA LEU A 151 3.23 -0.84 22.76
C LEU A 151 4.29 -1.94 22.74
N ASP A 152 3.88 -3.17 23.04
CA ASP A 152 4.72 -4.35 22.93
C ASP A 152 4.66 -4.88 21.49
N LEU A 153 5.79 -4.78 20.79
CA LEU A 153 5.94 -5.20 19.40
C LEU A 153 6.58 -6.58 19.27
N ILE A 154 6.65 -7.35 20.36
CA ILE A 154 7.07 -8.75 20.33
C ILE A 154 6.09 -9.56 19.46
N ASP A 155 6.66 -10.41 18.62
CA ASP A 155 5.95 -11.30 17.70
C ASP A 155 5.35 -12.50 18.45
N TRP A 156 4.32 -12.23 19.25
CA TRP A 156 3.59 -13.21 20.05
C TRP A 156 2.75 -14.15 19.17
N PRO A 157 2.64 -15.45 19.51
CA PRO A 157 1.69 -16.34 18.85
C PRO A 157 0.26 -15.92 19.20
N ILE A 158 -0.52 -15.54 18.19
CA ILE A 158 -1.93 -15.14 18.35
C ILE A 158 -2.83 -16.09 17.57
N ARG A 159 -3.94 -16.48 18.21
CA ARG A 159 -4.93 -17.39 17.63
C ARG A 159 -6.34 -16.89 17.89
N ASN A 160 -6.97 -16.29 16.89
CA ASN A 160 -8.37 -15.86 16.97
C ASN A 160 -9.35 -16.86 16.32
N SER A 161 -8.89 -17.84 15.55
CA SER A 161 -9.75 -18.80 14.82
C SER A 161 -10.70 -19.63 15.66
N HIS A 162 -10.49 -19.69 16.97
CA HIS A 162 -11.33 -20.43 17.91
C HIS A 162 -12.52 -19.60 18.44
N ARG A 163 -12.55 -18.29 18.17
CA ARG A 163 -13.57 -17.37 18.66
C ARG A 163 -14.88 -17.51 17.90
N ALA A 164 -15.98 -17.67 18.64
CA ALA A 164 -17.31 -17.87 18.05
C ALA A 164 -18.00 -16.56 17.63
N ASP A 165 -17.52 -15.41 18.11
CA ASP A 165 -18.03 -14.08 17.77
C ASP A 165 -17.54 -13.57 16.40
N ILE A 166 -16.48 -14.18 15.86
CA ILE A 166 -15.87 -13.75 14.60
C ILE A 166 -16.61 -14.36 13.40
N ARG A 167 -17.00 -13.49 12.46
CA ARG A 167 -17.56 -13.92 11.18
C ARG A 167 -16.44 -14.18 10.18
N LEU A 168 -16.36 -15.42 9.72
CA LEU A 168 -15.35 -15.87 8.75
C LEU A 168 -15.73 -15.46 7.34
N ASP A 169 -14.74 -15.06 6.57
CA ASP A 169 -14.87 -14.97 5.12
C ASP A 169 -15.03 -16.39 4.53
N ALA A 170 -15.87 -16.49 3.50
CA ALA A 170 -16.03 -17.71 2.73
C ALA A 170 -14.74 -18.06 1.97
N ASP A 171 -14.03 -17.04 1.51
CA ASP A 171 -12.74 -17.18 0.84
C ASP A 171 -11.59 -17.24 1.85
N ARG A 172 -10.50 -17.88 1.44
CA ARG A 172 -9.25 -17.91 2.20
C ARG A 172 -8.35 -16.77 1.75
N GLY A 173 -7.48 -16.34 2.66
CA GLY A 173 -6.39 -15.45 2.28
C GLY A 173 -5.45 -16.14 1.27
N ARG A 174 -4.59 -15.34 0.63
CA ARG A 174 -3.73 -15.81 -0.47
C ARG A 174 -2.80 -16.97 -0.10
N LYS A 175 -2.47 -17.15 1.18
CA LYS A 175 -1.63 -18.26 1.69
C LYS A 175 -2.48 -19.44 2.20
N GLY A 176 -3.80 -19.40 2.02
CA GLY A 176 -4.74 -20.42 2.47
C GLY A 176 -5.20 -20.24 3.92
N GLU A 177 -4.88 -19.11 4.55
CA GLU A 177 -5.23 -18.79 5.93
C GLU A 177 -6.73 -18.47 6.11
N LEU A 178 -7.24 -18.75 7.32
CA LEU A 178 -8.56 -18.27 7.75
C LEU A 178 -8.51 -16.75 7.92
N GLN A 179 -9.55 -16.08 7.44
CA GLN A 179 -9.69 -14.65 7.59
C GLN A 179 -11.12 -14.27 7.99
N SER A 180 -11.27 -13.13 8.67
CA SER A 180 -12.57 -12.52 8.98
C SER A 180 -13.10 -11.69 7.81
N ILE A 181 -14.40 -11.44 7.81
CA ILE A 181 -15.04 -10.48 6.87
C ILE A 181 -14.71 -9.00 7.18
N GLY A 182 -14.09 -8.73 8.32
CA GLY A 182 -13.78 -7.40 8.80
C GLY A 182 -12.54 -7.43 9.68
N VAL A 183 -11.80 -6.33 9.69
CA VAL A 183 -10.57 -6.21 10.49
C VAL A 183 -10.94 -6.15 11.98
N LEU A 184 -10.33 -7.04 12.78
CA LEU A 184 -10.47 -7.02 14.23
C LEU A 184 -9.79 -5.75 14.80
N PRO A 185 -10.05 -5.38 16.06
CA PRO A 185 -9.22 -4.39 16.74
C PRO A 185 -7.73 -4.73 16.62
N TYR A 186 -6.88 -3.74 16.33
CA TYR A 186 -5.45 -3.99 16.04
C TYR A 186 -4.66 -4.49 17.27
N ASP A 187 -5.18 -4.34 18.48
CA ASP A 187 -4.66 -4.95 19.72
C ASP A 187 -5.02 -6.43 19.86
N GLU A 188 -5.90 -6.97 19.02
CA GLU A 188 -6.28 -8.39 18.98
C GLU A 188 -5.60 -9.16 17.82
N LEU A 189 -4.88 -8.46 16.93
CA LEU A 189 -4.23 -9.02 15.76
C LEU A 189 -2.76 -9.38 16.03
N PRO A 190 -2.19 -10.38 15.31
CA PRO A 190 -0.75 -10.59 15.28
C PRO A 190 0.01 -9.31 14.92
N ALA A 191 1.18 -9.08 15.52
CA ALA A 191 2.07 -8.01 15.09
C ALA A 191 2.34 -8.14 13.58
N LEU A 192 2.09 -7.06 12.84
CA LEU A 192 2.05 -7.08 11.38
C LEU A 192 2.73 -5.85 10.78
N LYS A 193 3.12 -5.96 9.52
CA LYS A 193 3.53 -4.83 8.68
C LYS A 193 2.37 -4.44 7.77
N TRP A 194 2.36 -3.22 7.24
CA TRP A 194 1.26 -2.74 6.39
C TRP A 194 1.07 -3.51 5.08
N ASN A 195 1.99 -4.42 4.73
CA ASN A 195 1.85 -5.36 3.62
C ASN A 195 1.32 -6.76 4.00
N ALA A 196 0.92 -6.96 5.26
CA ALA A 196 0.29 -8.19 5.72
C ALA A 196 -1.23 -8.16 5.48
N ASN A 197 -1.87 -9.32 5.57
CA ASN A 197 -3.32 -9.44 5.54
C ASN A 197 -3.89 -9.13 6.94
N PRO A 198 -4.57 -7.99 7.16
CA PRO A 198 -5.11 -7.64 8.49
C PRO A 198 -6.37 -8.45 8.84
N TYR A 199 -6.94 -9.19 7.90
CA TYR A 199 -8.08 -10.08 8.12
C TYR A 199 -7.64 -11.46 8.65
N ALA A 200 -6.35 -11.80 8.59
CA ALA A 200 -5.83 -13.08 9.05
C ALA A 200 -6.03 -13.25 10.57
N LEU A 201 -6.69 -14.34 10.97
CA LEU A 201 -7.09 -14.55 12.37
C LEU A 201 -5.98 -15.09 13.26
N ASP A 202 -5.12 -15.92 12.68
CA ASP A 202 -4.06 -16.63 13.39
C ASP A 202 -2.72 -16.21 12.80
N GLY A 203 -1.71 -16.05 13.65
CA GLY A 203 -0.38 -15.67 13.19
C GLY A 203 0.58 -15.41 14.33
N GLY A 204 1.60 -14.62 13.99
CA GLY A 204 2.70 -14.31 14.87
C GLY A 204 3.74 -15.44 14.99
N GLY A 205 4.77 -15.16 15.77
CA GLY A 205 5.92 -16.02 15.97
C GLY A 205 5.89 -16.78 17.29
N ASN A 206 7.08 -17.09 17.81
CA ASN A 206 7.26 -17.76 19.10
C ASN A 206 7.78 -16.80 20.18
N ALA A 207 7.48 -15.50 20.06
CA ALA A 207 7.96 -14.45 20.96
C ALA A 207 9.50 -14.35 21.06
N THR A 208 10.21 -14.66 19.96
CA THR A 208 11.67 -14.57 19.87
C THR A 208 12.15 -13.44 18.96
N ARG A 209 11.22 -12.63 18.48
CA ARG A 209 11.43 -11.51 17.56
C ARG A 209 10.56 -10.34 17.98
N GLU A 210 10.97 -9.16 17.60
CA GLU A 210 10.26 -7.90 17.82
C GLU A 210 10.27 -7.11 16.51
N ASP A 211 9.19 -6.39 16.22
CA ASP A 211 9.11 -5.50 15.07
C ASP A 211 9.96 -4.23 15.29
N ASP A 212 10.37 -3.59 14.20
CA ASP A 212 11.19 -2.36 14.23
C ASP A 212 10.40 -1.09 14.60
N GLY A 213 9.06 -1.19 14.71
CA GLY A 213 8.19 -0.10 15.13
C GLY A 213 7.85 0.89 14.02
N THR A 214 8.37 0.71 12.81
CA THR A 214 8.02 1.53 11.64
C THR A 214 6.52 1.47 11.36
N TYR A 215 5.90 0.33 11.66
CA TYR A 215 4.46 0.12 11.58
C TYR A 215 3.65 1.22 12.28
N PHE A 216 4.07 1.66 13.48
CA PHE A 216 3.48 2.79 14.19
C PHE A 216 4.10 4.13 13.79
N LEU A 217 5.43 4.21 13.78
CA LEU A 217 6.15 5.48 13.67
C LEU A 217 5.90 6.19 12.35
N LEU A 218 5.83 5.45 11.24
CA LEU A 218 5.67 6.01 9.91
C LEU A 218 4.31 6.72 9.72
N PRO A 219 3.16 6.08 9.95
CA PRO A 219 1.88 6.78 9.90
C PRO A 219 1.76 7.86 10.98
N TYR A 220 2.26 7.63 12.21
CA TYR A 220 2.21 8.64 13.26
C TYR A 220 2.89 9.94 12.82
N TRP A 221 4.15 9.88 12.38
CA TRP A 221 4.88 11.08 11.97
C TRP A 221 4.32 11.72 10.70
N MET A 222 3.76 10.94 9.78
CA MET A 222 3.04 11.50 8.63
C MET A 222 1.79 12.27 9.06
N GLY A 223 0.98 11.70 9.95
CA GLY A 223 -0.20 12.37 10.51
C GLY A 223 0.16 13.67 11.23
N ARG A 224 1.28 13.68 11.98
CA ARG A 224 1.82 14.90 12.61
C ARG A 224 2.30 15.94 11.59
N TYR A 225 3.02 15.51 10.55
CA TYR A 225 3.56 16.40 9.52
C TYR A 225 2.45 17.11 8.72
N TYR A 226 1.39 16.39 8.38
CA TYR A 226 0.24 16.93 7.63
C TYR A 226 -0.84 17.58 8.52
N GLY A 227 -0.67 17.58 9.85
CA GLY A 227 -1.64 18.16 10.78
C GLY A 227 -2.92 17.33 10.95
N PHE A 228 -2.95 16.08 10.51
CA PHE A 228 -4.06 15.15 10.78
C PHE A 228 -4.09 14.70 12.26
N LEU A 229 -2.93 14.72 12.92
CA LEU A 229 -2.80 14.45 14.35
C LEU A 229 -2.35 15.73 15.05
N GLU A 230 -3.26 16.34 15.81
CA GLU A 230 -2.98 17.53 16.60
C GLU A 230 -2.55 17.16 18.03
N ASP A 231 -1.67 17.98 18.62
CA ASP A 231 -1.43 17.92 20.06
C ASP A 231 -2.67 18.43 20.78
N THR A 232 -3.27 17.61 21.61
CA THR A 232 -4.22 18.10 22.61
C THR A 232 -3.41 18.86 23.66
N HIS A 233 -3.28 20.18 23.47
CA HIS A 233 -2.88 21.05 24.56
C HIS A 233 -3.92 20.92 25.67
N SER A 234 -3.51 20.26 26.76
CA SER A 234 -4.24 20.22 28.03
C SER A 234 -3.67 21.26 28.99
#